data_AF-A0A1Y3R3V4-F1
#
_entry.id   AF-A0A1Y3R3V4-F1
#
_cell.length_a   1.000
_cell.length_b   1.000
_cell.length_c   1.000
_cell.angle_alpha   90.00
_cell.angle_beta   90.00
_cell.angle_gamma   90.00
#
_symmetry.space_group_name_H-M   'P 1'
#
loop_
_entity.id
_entity.type
_entity.pdbx_description
1 polymer ?
#
loop_
_entity_poly.entity_id
_entity_poly.type
_entity_poly.pdbx_seq_one_letter_code
_entity_poly.pdbx_strand_id
1 'polypeptide(L)'
;MLQISEIVRKTEEMFDLFNEHFYEGELNHPAITVSPDGGRGAYGWCSINEIWNASGEKYREINLCAEYLDRPIFELAATLLHEMAHLYNLVHGIQDVSNNGYYHNQKFKATAEAHGLHIEKHAKYGWTVTTLAPEAEAWIRETLGEDKINASRLPVEGTTKGGSKKSINRSIKYVCPCCGTIIRATREVNVICGDCGEAFERE
;
A
#
# COMPACT_ATOMS: atom_id res chain seq x y z
N MET A 1 -15.09 20.70 18.29
CA MET A 1 -14.96 21.17 16.89
C MET A 1 -13.92 20.27 16.23
N LEU A 2 -14.15 19.76 15.01
CA LEU A 2 -13.18 18.90 14.32
C LEU A 2 -11.92 19.70 13.98
N GLN A 3 -10.75 19.21 14.42
CA GLN A 3 -9.45 19.80 14.10
C GLN A 3 -8.57 18.76 13.40
N ILE A 4 -8.43 18.87 12.07
CA ILE A 4 -7.59 17.94 11.29
C ILE A 4 -6.14 18.00 11.74
N SER A 5 -5.65 19.18 12.14
CA SER A 5 -4.30 19.35 12.70
C SER A 5 -4.07 18.53 13.97
N GLU A 6 -5.09 18.33 14.80
CA GLU A 6 -4.96 17.50 16.01
C GLU A 6 -4.83 16.01 15.65
N ILE A 7 -5.57 15.55 14.63
CA ILE A 7 -5.48 14.18 14.11
C ILE A 7 -4.09 13.91 13.55
N VAL A 8 -3.56 14.83 12.73
CA VAL A 8 -2.21 14.72 12.18
C VAL A 8 -1.18 14.68 13.31
N ARG A 9 -1.25 15.62 14.26
CA ARG A 9 -0.35 15.65 15.43
C ARG A 9 -0.38 14.33 16.22
N LYS A 10 -1.57 13.79 16.51
CA LYS A 10 -1.69 12.49 17.20
C LYS A 10 -1.06 11.34 16.40
N THR A 11 -1.15 11.40 15.08
CA THR A 11 -0.54 10.38 14.20
C THR A 11 0.99 10.52 14.17
N GLU A 12 1.52 11.74 14.19
CA GLU A 12 2.96 12.03 14.36
C GLU A 12 3.49 11.53 15.70
N GLU A 13 2.80 11.84 16.80
CA GLU A 13 3.15 11.33 18.13
C GLU A 13 3.13 9.79 18.19
N MET A 14 2.14 9.16 17.53
CA MET A 14 2.07 7.70 17.43
C MET A 14 3.23 7.12 16.59
N PHE A 15 3.61 7.79 15.49
CA PHE A 15 4.77 7.40 14.70
C PHE A 15 6.06 7.46 15.51
N ASP A 16 6.29 8.54 16.24
CA ASP A 16 7.49 8.70 17.08
C ASP A 16 7.60 7.59 18.13
N LEU A 17 6.50 7.31 18.85
CA LEU A 17 6.43 6.23 19.83
C LEU A 17 6.73 4.87 19.19
N PHE A 18 6.18 4.61 18.01
CA PHE A 18 6.39 3.34 17.32
C PHE A 18 7.80 3.21 16.75
N ASN A 19 8.37 4.31 16.26
CA ASN A 19 9.72 4.34 15.76
C ASN A 19 10.71 4.04 16.88
N GLU A 20 10.56 4.69 18.04
CA GLU A 20 11.40 4.43 19.21
C GLU A 20 11.28 2.98 19.69
N HIS A 21 10.05 2.46 19.80
CA HIS A 21 9.82 1.14 20.40
C HIS A 21 10.09 -0.03 19.45
N PHE A 22 9.58 0.03 18.22
CA PHE A 22 9.63 -1.10 17.29
C PHE A 22 10.80 -1.02 16.32
N TYR A 23 11.31 0.18 16.03
CA TYR A 23 12.35 0.41 15.00
C TYR A 23 13.65 1.02 15.56
N GLU A 24 13.82 1.03 16.90
CA GLU A 24 15.02 1.56 17.58
C GLU A 24 15.36 3.02 17.21
N GLY A 25 14.37 3.80 16.77
CA GLY A 25 14.53 5.19 16.33
C GLY A 25 15.23 5.35 14.97
N GLU A 26 15.37 4.29 14.18
CA GLU A 26 16.12 4.32 12.91
C GLU A 26 15.37 5.04 11.78
N LEU A 27 14.03 5.12 11.83
CA LEU A 27 13.27 5.72 10.74
C LEU A 27 13.32 7.25 10.81
N ASN A 28 13.74 7.87 9.71
CA ASN A 28 13.54 9.29 9.51
C ASN A 28 12.06 9.61 9.47
N HIS A 29 11.65 10.67 10.17
CA HIS A 29 10.25 11.08 10.25
C HIS A 29 9.73 11.44 8.83
N PRO A 30 8.75 10.70 8.27
CA PRO A 30 8.18 11.01 6.98
C PRO A 30 7.22 12.20 7.09
N ALA A 31 6.78 12.75 5.96
CA ALA A 31 5.61 13.61 5.96
C ALA A 31 4.37 12.76 6.29
N ILE A 32 3.72 13.03 7.42
CA ILE A 32 2.50 12.31 7.81
C ILE A 32 1.29 13.12 7.34
N THR A 33 0.43 12.46 6.57
CA THR A 33 -0.73 13.12 5.97
C THR A 33 -2.02 12.37 6.26
N VAL A 34 -3.11 13.12 6.27
CA VAL A 34 -4.48 12.57 6.30
C VAL A 34 -5.20 13.05 5.05
N SER A 35 -5.53 12.12 4.17
CA SER A 35 -6.19 12.43 2.90
C SER A 35 -7.17 11.32 2.47
N PRO A 36 -8.09 11.59 1.54
CA PRO A 36 -9.06 10.60 1.08
C PRO A 36 -8.40 9.40 0.40
N ASP A 37 -8.99 8.22 0.54
CA ASP A 37 -8.52 6.98 -0.10
C ASP A 37 -8.62 7.00 -1.64
N GLY A 38 -9.36 7.96 -2.20
CA GLY A 38 -9.61 8.08 -3.63
C GLY A 38 -10.41 6.91 -4.22
N GLY A 39 -11.20 6.22 -3.41
CA GLY A 39 -12.01 5.05 -3.78
C GLY A 39 -11.21 3.75 -3.96
N ARG A 40 -9.96 3.70 -3.45
CA ARG A 40 -9.09 2.52 -3.55
C ARG A 40 -9.41 1.47 -2.48
N GLY A 41 -10.08 1.85 -1.40
CA GLY A 41 -10.35 1.00 -0.26
C GLY A 41 -9.10 0.65 0.55
N ALA A 42 -8.06 1.49 0.49
CA ALA A 42 -6.85 1.34 1.29
C ALA A 42 -6.99 2.14 2.59
N TYR A 43 -6.39 1.66 3.68
CA TYR A 43 -6.43 2.35 4.98
C TYR A 43 -5.28 3.36 5.15
N GLY A 44 -4.20 3.18 4.41
CA GLY A 44 -3.06 4.07 4.33
C GLY A 44 -2.16 3.71 3.15
N TRP A 45 -1.07 4.45 2.98
CA TRP A 45 0.03 4.09 2.08
C TRP A 45 1.34 4.77 2.47
N CYS A 46 2.46 4.12 2.18
CA CYS A 46 3.79 4.72 2.14
C CYS A 46 4.20 5.05 0.70
N SER A 47 4.70 6.26 0.46
CA SER A 47 5.23 6.64 -0.86
C SER A 47 6.58 5.99 -1.13
N ILE A 48 6.74 5.35 -2.29
CA ILE A 48 8.02 4.74 -2.71
C ILE A 48 9.15 5.78 -2.83
N ASN A 49 8.82 6.92 -3.47
CA ASN A 49 9.75 8.01 -3.72
C ASN A 49 9.56 9.13 -2.69
N GLU A 50 10.60 9.93 -2.50
CA GLU A 50 10.48 11.16 -1.73
C GLU A 50 9.71 12.20 -2.56
N ILE A 51 8.48 12.48 -2.15
CA ILE A 51 7.55 13.36 -2.88
C ILE A 51 7.36 14.72 -2.20
N TRP A 52 7.79 14.84 -0.95
CA TRP A 52 7.76 16.08 -0.18
C TRP A 52 9.12 16.77 -0.22
N ASN A 53 9.11 18.10 -0.27
CA ASN A 53 10.31 18.91 -0.12
C ASN A 53 10.07 19.98 0.94
N ALA A 54 10.95 20.06 1.93
CA ALA A 54 10.95 21.13 2.91
C ALA A 54 12.38 21.60 3.12
N SER A 55 12.63 22.89 2.95
CA SER A 55 13.93 23.51 3.22
C SER A 55 15.14 22.84 2.51
N GLY A 56 14.92 22.24 1.35
CA GLY A 56 15.96 21.54 0.58
C GLY A 56 16.12 20.05 0.91
N GLU A 57 15.47 19.57 1.96
CA GLU A 57 15.38 18.15 2.30
C GLU A 57 14.16 17.51 1.64
N LYS A 58 14.25 16.21 1.37
CA LYS A 58 13.20 15.44 0.71
C LYS A 58 12.70 14.36 1.65
N TYR A 59 11.39 14.14 1.63
CA TYR A 59 10.73 13.19 2.52
C TYR A 59 9.77 12.29 1.75
N ARG A 60 9.69 11.03 2.19
CA ARG A 60 8.58 10.14 1.86
C ARG A 60 7.34 10.55 2.65
N GLU A 61 6.20 10.08 2.20
CA GLU A 61 4.91 10.23 2.84
C GLU A 61 4.48 8.91 3.48
N ILE A 62 3.91 8.99 4.67
CA ILE A 62 2.94 8.01 5.17
C ILE A 62 1.60 8.70 5.28
N ASN A 63 0.63 8.24 4.49
CA ASN A 63 -0.73 8.75 4.53
C ASN A 63 -1.64 7.78 5.26
N LEU A 64 -2.51 8.31 6.12
CA LEU A 64 -3.67 7.60 6.63
C LEU A 64 -4.94 8.11 5.96
N CYS A 65 -5.78 7.17 5.53
CA CYS A 65 -7.00 7.49 4.78
C CYS A 65 -8.08 8.04 5.70
N ALA A 66 -8.58 9.23 5.38
CA ALA A 66 -9.51 9.98 6.23
C ALA A 66 -10.83 9.24 6.50
N GLU A 67 -11.27 8.36 5.59
CA GLU A 67 -12.48 7.55 5.69
C GLU A 67 -12.42 6.48 6.81
N TYR A 68 -11.23 6.13 7.29
CA TYR A 68 -11.00 4.96 8.15
C TYR A 68 -10.35 5.30 9.50
N LEU A 69 -10.33 6.59 9.85
CA LEU A 69 -9.69 7.09 11.08
C LEU A 69 -10.49 6.82 12.35
N ASP A 70 -11.81 6.56 12.23
CA ASP A 70 -12.71 6.25 13.35
C ASP A 70 -12.73 4.77 13.74
N ARG A 71 -11.89 3.95 13.09
CA ARG A 71 -11.65 2.56 13.49
C ARG A 71 -11.01 2.48 14.88
N PRO A 72 -11.12 1.33 15.57
CA PRO A 72 -10.43 1.13 16.84
C PRO A 72 -8.95 1.50 16.76
N ILE A 73 -8.41 2.13 17.81
CA ILE A 73 -7.03 2.61 17.83
C ILE A 73 -6.02 1.50 17.49
N PHE A 74 -6.27 0.27 17.91
CA PHE A 74 -5.44 -0.90 17.57
C PHE A 74 -5.39 -1.20 16.07
N GLU A 75 -6.49 -1.00 15.34
CA GLU A 75 -6.52 -1.18 13.88
C GLU A 75 -5.81 -0.03 13.16
N LEU A 76 -5.92 1.19 13.69
CA LEU A 76 -5.20 2.35 13.18
C LEU A 76 -3.69 2.20 13.42
N ALA A 77 -3.30 1.75 14.61
CA ALA A 77 -1.93 1.44 14.97
C ALA A 77 -1.34 0.35 14.08
N ALA A 78 -2.09 -0.74 13.83
CA ALA A 78 -1.68 -1.79 12.91
C ALA A 78 -1.49 -1.24 11.48
N THR A 79 -2.34 -0.30 11.05
CA THR A 79 -2.20 0.36 9.74
C THR A 79 -0.94 1.22 9.71
N LEU A 80 -0.66 2.02 10.74
CA LEU A 80 0.55 2.85 10.78
C LEU A 80 1.81 1.98 10.79
N LEU A 81 1.88 0.94 11.63
CA LEU A 81 3.00 0.01 11.67
C LEU A 81 3.22 -0.71 10.33
N HIS A 82 2.15 -1.02 9.60
CA HIS A 82 2.24 -1.59 8.26
C HIS A 82 2.97 -0.65 7.29
N GLU A 83 2.58 0.63 7.28
CA GLU A 83 3.23 1.62 6.42
C GLU A 83 4.66 1.95 6.90
N MET A 84 4.94 1.85 8.21
CA MET A 84 6.29 1.96 8.76
C MET A 84 7.18 0.79 8.32
N ALA A 85 6.64 -0.43 8.19
CA ALA A 85 7.41 -1.57 7.69
C ALA A 85 7.81 -1.37 6.22
N HIS A 86 6.95 -0.77 5.41
CA HIS A 86 7.31 -0.31 4.07
C HIS A 86 8.41 0.76 4.10
N LEU A 87 8.28 1.76 4.97
CA LEU A 87 9.29 2.81 5.13
C LEU A 87 10.65 2.22 5.51
N TYR A 88 10.69 1.32 6.49
CA TYR A 88 11.90 0.60 6.90
C TYR A 88 12.54 -0.13 5.73
N ASN A 89 11.75 -0.89 4.97
CA ASN A 89 12.23 -1.61 3.81
C ASN A 89 12.81 -0.67 2.75
N LEU A 90 12.16 0.48 2.50
CA LEU A 90 12.66 1.49 1.56
C LEU A 90 13.99 2.11 2.02
N VAL A 91 14.14 2.40 3.32
CA VAL A 91 15.41 2.89 3.92
C VAL A 91 16.53 1.87 3.74
N HIS A 92 16.20 0.57 3.85
CA HIS A 92 17.16 -0.53 3.76
C HIS A 92 17.34 -1.10 2.35
N GLY A 93 16.72 -0.51 1.32
CA GLY A 93 16.79 -1.02 -0.05
C GLY A 93 16.16 -2.40 -0.24
N ILE A 94 15.23 -2.80 0.64
CA ILE A 94 14.51 -4.06 0.59
C ILE A 94 13.29 -3.90 -0.33
N GLN A 95 13.29 -4.61 -1.45
CA GLN A 95 12.12 -4.69 -2.31
C GLN A 95 11.08 -5.66 -1.73
N ASP A 96 10.07 -5.12 -1.06
CA ASP A 96 9.07 -5.84 -0.26
C ASP A 96 7.71 -6.03 -0.97
N VAL A 97 7.50 -5.29 -2.06
CA VAL A 97 6.35 -5.43 -2.96
C VAL A 97 6.77 -5.80 -4.38
N SER A 98 5.83 -6.45 -5.08
CA SER A 98 5.97 -6.90 -6.47
C SER A 98 4.68 -6.60 -7.24
N ASN A 99 4.65 -6.92 -8.54
CA ASN A 99 3.50 -6.64 -9.40
C ASN A 99 3.11 -5.15 -9.36
N ASN A 100 4.10 -4.27 -9.58
CA ASN A 100 3.92 -2.82 -9.54
C ASN A 100 3.30 -2.28 -8.23
N GLY A 101 3.75 -2.84 -7.10
CA GLY A 101 3.31 -2.43 -5.76
C GLY A 101 2.04 -3.13 -5.25
N TYR A 102 1.40 -4.02 -6.04
CA TYR A 102 0.14 -4.65 -5.64
C TYR A 102 0.28 -5.90 -4.76
N TYR A 103 1.45 -6.57 -4.79
CA TYR A 103 1.62 -7.86 -4.12
C TYR A 103 2.76 -7.80 -3.10
N HIS A 104 2.39 -7.94 -1.83
CA HIS A 104 3.31 -7.98 -0.69
C HIS A 104 4.01 -9.34 -0.65
N ASN A 105 5.34 -9.33 -0.74
CA ASN A 105 6.15 -10.55 -0.80
C ASN A 105 6.57 -11.02 0.60
N GLN A 106 7.35 -12.10 0.68
CA GLN A 106 7.78 -12.65 1.98
C GLN A 106 8.73 -11.72 2.76
N LYS A 107 9.43 -10.80 2.08
CA LYS A 107 10.29 -9.82 2.74
C LYS A 107 9.45 -8.80 3.50
N PHE A 108 8.34 -8.33 2.91
CA PHE A 108 7.37 -7.51 3.64
C PHE A 108 6.92 -8.21 4.93
N LYS A 109 6.47 -9.47 4.81
CA LYS A 109 6.06 -10.28 5.97
C LYS A 109 7.16 -10.32 7.04
N ALA A 110 8.38 -10.67 6.64
CA ALA A 110 9.50 -10.80 7.58
C ALA A 110 9.77 -9.51 8.33
N THR A 111 9.79 -8.36 7.64
CA THR A 111 9.96 -7.05 8.27
C THR A 111 8.79 -6.72 9.18
N ALA A 112 7.55 -6.81 8.70
CA ALA A 112 6.37 -6.50 9.48
C ALA A 112 6.28 -7.35 10.77
N GLU A 113 6.54 -8.65 10.67
CA GLU A 113 6.53 -9.54 11.83
C GLU A 113 7.68 -9.29 12.81
N ALA A 114 8.84 -8.83 12.32
CA ALA A 114 9.93 -8.40 13.20
C ALA A 114 9.59 -7.11 13.98
N HIS A 115 8.63 -6.31 13.50
CA HIS A 115 8.29 -5.00 14.03
C HIS A 115 6.86 -4.95 14.61
N GLY A 116 6.46 -6.03 15.29
CA GLY A 116 5.25 -6.04 16.12
C GLY A 116 3.94 -6.39 15.40
N LEU A 117 3.99 -6.84 14.14
CA LEU A 117 2.79 -7.27 13.41
C LEU A 117 2.68 -8.79 13.30
N HIS A 118 1.47 -9.25 13.01
CA HIS A 118 1.20 -10.59 12.50
C HIS A 118 0.60 -10.46 11.10
N ILE A 119 1.18 -11.17 10.12
CA ILE A 119 0.80 -11.04 8.70
C ILE A 119 0.35 -12.37 8.11
N GLU A 120 -0.89 -12.40 7.63
CA GLU A 120 -1.44 -13.51 6.87
C GLU A 120 -1.48 -13.22 5.36
N LYS A 121 -1.52 -14.31 4.58
CA LYS A 121 -1.53 -14.24 3.12
C LYS A 121 -2.94 -14.06 2.57
N HIS A 122 -3.16 -12.93 1.92
CA HIS A 122 -4.31 -12.70 1.05
C HIS A 122 -4.09 -13.35 -0.33
N ALA A 123 -5.12 -14.01 -0.87
CA ALA A 123 -5.04 -14.74 -2.14
C ALA A 123 -4.58 -13.86 -3.32
N LYS A 124 -5.00 -12.59 -3.35
CA LYS A 124 -4.71 -11.65 -4.45
C LYS A 124 -3.54 -10.71 -4.20
N TYR A 125 -3.30 -10.33 -2.94
CA TYR A 125 -2.44 -9.20 -2.57
C TYR A 125 -1.18 -9.63 -1.81
N GLY A 126 -0.98 -10.94 -1.66
CA GLY A 126 0.17 -11.49 -0.96
C GLY A 126 0.06 -11.36 0.55
N TRP A 127 1.17 -11.19 1.23
CA TRP A 127 1.25 -11.11 2.68
C TRP A 127 0.85 -9.72 3.18
N THR A 128 -0.45 -9.48 3.41
CA THR A 128 -0.97 -8.13 3.66
C THR A 128 -2.08 -8.08 4.72
N VAL A 129 -2.71 -9.22 5.05
CA VAL A 129 -3.72 -9.25 6.12
C VAL A 129 -2.99 -9.01 7.42
N THR A 130 -3.22 -7.84 8.01
CA THR A 130 -2.38 -7.30 9.09
C THR A 130 -3.17 -7.21 10.38
N THR A 131 -2.61 -7.78 11.44
CA THR A 131 -3.05 -7.60 12.83
C THR A 131 -1.84 -7.29 13.70
N LEU A 132 -2.06 -6.78 14.91
CA LEU A 132 -0.98 -6.63 15.89
C LEU A 132 -0.54 -8.01 16.39
N ALA A 133 0.76 -8.17 16.65
CA ALA A 133 1.24 -9.29 17.46
C ALA A 133 0.77 -9.08 18.92
N PRO A 134 0.54 -10.14 19.71
CA PRO A 134 0.03 -10.02 21.08
C PRO A 134 0.86 -9.09 21.97
N GLU A 135 2.18 -9.15 21.86
CA GLU A 135 3.13 -8.33 22.61
C GLU A 135 3.01 -6.85 22.22
N ALA A 136 2.92 -6.58 20.92
CA ALA A 136 2.72 -5.23 20.40
C ALA A 136 1.37 -4.65 20.81
N GLU A 137 0.29 -5.45 20.77
CA GLU A 137 -1.02 -5.02 21.22
C GLU A 137 -1.02 -4.67 22.71
N ALA A 138 -0.38 -5.49 23.55
CA ALA A 138 -0.25 -5.23 24.98
C ALA A 138 0.51 -3.91 25.24
N TRP A 139 1.64 -3.69 24.55
CA TRP A 139 2.41 -2.46 24.68
C TRP A 139 1.65 -1.22 24.19
N ILE A 140 0.98 -1.32 23.03
CA ILE A 140 0.14 -0.23 22.49
C ILE A 140 -0.99 0.10 23.46
N ARG A 141 -1.62 -0.91 24.07
CA ARG A 141 -2.68 -0.73 25.07
C ARG A 141 -2.18 0.01 26.31
N GLU A 142 -0.98 -0.29 26.78
CA GLU A 142 -0.37 0.41 27.92
C GLU A 142 0.00 1.85 27.56
N THR A 143 0.52 2.06 26.35
CA THR A 143 1.08 3.36 25.91
C THR A 143 0.00 4.35 25.46
N LEU A 144 -0.95 3.90 24.65
CA LEU A 144 -2.00 4.75 24.06
C LEU A 144 -3.35 4.62 24.79
N GLY A 145 -3.53 3.59 25.62
CA GLY A 145 -4.80 3.30 26.25
C GLY A 145 -5.90 2.97 25.24
N GLU A 146 -7.10 3.48 25.49
CA GLU A 146 -8.22 3.44 24.55
C GLU A 146 -8.46 4.80 23.88
N ASP A 147 -7.44 5.67 23.80
CA ASP A 147 -7.58 6.95 23.11
C ASP A 147 -7.89 6.71 21.63
N LYS A 148 -8.97 7.31 21.12
CA LYS A 148 -9.47 7.09 19.76
C LYS A 148 -9.53 8.40 19.00
N ILE A 149 -9.25 8.32 17.71
CA ILE A 149 -9.58 9.40 16.78
C ILE A 149 -11.07 9.26 16.44
N ASN A 150 -11.92 10.11 17.02
CA ASN A 150 -13.37 10.08 16.79
C ASN A 150 -13.77 10.97 15.61
N ALA A 151 -13.11 10.79 14.46
CA ALA A 151 -13.37 11.56 13.25
C ALA A 151 -13.07 10.73 12.01
N SER A 152 -13.99 10.74 11.05
CA SER A 152 -13.79 10.13 9.74
C SER A 152 -14.44 10.98 8.65
N ARG A 153 -13.89 10.90 7.44
CA ARG A 153 -14.47 11.53 6.25
C ARG A 153 -15.62 10.68 5.74
N LEU A 154 -16.80 11.27 5.60
CA LEU A 154 -17.94 10.58 5.00
C LEU A 154 -17.68 10.30 3.51
N PRO A 155 -18.09 9.13 3.00
CA PRO A 155 -18.08 8.86 1.57
C PRO A 155 -18.89 9.93 0.84
N VAL A 156 -18.35 10.48 -0.25
CA VAL A 156 -19.09 11.43 -1.08
C VAL A 156 -20.14 10.64 -1.87
N GLU A 157 -21.43 10.85 -1.57
CA GLU A 157 -22.54 10.30 -2.37
C GLU A 157 -22.33 10.65 -3.85
N GLY A 158 -22.34 9.64 -4.72
CA GLY A 158 -22.09 9.79 -6.16
C GLY A 158 -20.68 9.42 -6.63
N THR A 159 -19.74 9.15 -5.71
CA THR A 159 -18.53 8.37 -6.04
C THR A 159 -18.84 6.88 -5.97
N THR A 160 -19.82 6.44 -6.78
CA THR A 160 -19.93 5.02 -7.11
C THR A 160 -18.55 4.59 -7.58
N LYS A 161 -18.00 3.57 -6.90
CA LYS A 161 -16.76 2.86 -7.22
C LYS A 161 -16.33 3.20 -8.64
N GLY A 162 -15.46 4.21 -8.74
CA GLY A 162 -14.69 4.52 -9.92
C GLY A 162 -13.66 3.43 -10.10
N GLY A 163 -14.10 2.17 -10.15
CA GLY A 163 -13.59 1.28 -11.14
C GLY A 163 -13.76 2.04 -12.44
N SER A 164 -12.70 2.76 -12.84
CA SER A 164 -12.27 2.67 -14.23
C SER A 164 -12.59 1.23 -14.59
N LYS A 165 -13.58 1.02 -15.47
CA LYS A 165 -13.89 -0.31 -15.99
C LYS A 165 -12.51 -0.91 -16.20
N LYS A 166 -12.13 -1.90 -15.38
CA LYS A 166 -10.86 -2.60 -15.58
C LYS A 166 -10.92 -2.87 -17.06
N SER A 167 -10.06 -2.24 -17.85
CA SER A 167 -10.04 -2.55 -19.26
C SER A 167 -9.73 -4.03 -19.21
N ILE A 168 -10.74 -4.87 -19.47
CA ILE A 168 -10.53 -6.30 -19.53
C ILE A 168 -9.45 -6.37 -20.58
N ASN A 169 -8.24 -6.75 -20.18
CA ASN A 169 -7.12 -6.80 -21.10
C ASN A 169 -7.41 -8.00 -22.01
N ARG A 170 -8.31 -7.78 -22.98
CA ARG A 170 -8.72 -8.72 -24.02
C ARG A 170 -7.64 -8.71 -25.08
N SER A 171 -6.38 -8.88 -24.66
CA SER A 171 -5.31 -9.04 -25.61
C SER A 171 -5.50 -10.42 -26.24
N ILE A 172 -5.84 -10.44 -27.52
CA ILE A 172 -5.97 -11.66 -28.31
C ILE A 172 -4.56 -12.17 -28.58
N LYS A 173 -4.30 -13.43 -28.24
CA LYS A 173 -3.01 -14.08 -28.50
C LYS A 173 -3.02 -14.60 -29.93
N TYR A 174 -1.92 -14.35 -30.62
CA TYR A 174 -1.67 -14.84 -31.96
C TYR A 174 -0.34 -15.56 -31.98
N VAL A 175 -0.27 -16.67 -32.72
CA VAL A 175 0.91 -17.52 -32.83
C VAL A 175 1.23 -17.72 -34.31
N CYS A 176 2.49 -17.50 -34.69
CA CYS A 176 2.94 -17.88 -36.03
C CYS A 176 3.02 -19.41 -36.10
N PRO A 177 2.32 -20.06 -37.05
CA PRO A 177 2.29 -21.53 -37.12
C PRO A 177 3.66 -22.13 -37.51
N CYS A 178 4.54 -21.35 -38.13
CA CYS A 178 5.84 -21.84 -38.59
C CYS A 178 6.93 -21.77 -37.51
N CYS A 179 7.11 -20.63 -36.85
CA CYS A 179 8.20 -20.40 -35.90
C CYS A 179 7.77 -20.30 -34.44
N GLY A 180 6.46 -20.30 -34.17
CA GLY A 180 5.92 -20.20 -32.81
C GLY A 180 6.04 -18.82 -32.17
N THR A 181 6.47 -17.79 -32.90
CA THR A 181 6.48 -16.41 -32.39
C THR A 181 5.09 -16.01 -31.92
N ILE A 182 5.02 -15.34 -30.77
CA ILE A 182 3.76 -14.91 -30.14
C ILE A 182 3.66 -13.40 -30.19
N ILE A 183 2.53 -12.90 -30.69
CA ILE A 183 2.14 -11.49 -30.56
C ILE A 183 0.79 -11.38 -29.85
N ARG A 184 0.53 -10.21 -29.26
CA ARG A 184 -0.72 -9.90 -28.56
C ARG A 184 -1.28 -8.57 -29.05
N ALA A 185 -2.56 -8.54 -29.38
CA ALA A 185 -3.24 -7.34 -29.87
C ALA A 185 -4.53 -7.06 -29.10
N THR A 186 -4.87 -5.79 -28.89
CA THR A 186 -6.09 -5.37 -28.17
C THR A 186 -7.35 -5.31 -29.06
N ARG A 187 -7.22 -5.65 -30.34
CA ARG A 187 -8.28 -5.78 -31.34
C ARG A 187 -7.93 -6.91 -32.31
N GLU A 188 -8.90 -7.40 -33.08
CA GLU A 188 -8.62 -8.35 -34.16
C GLU A 188 -7.75 -7.70 -35.23
N VAL A 189 -6.68 -8.40 -35.60
CA VAL A 189 -5.68 -7.95 -36.57
C VAL A 189 -5.28 -9.11 -37.47
N ASN A 190 -4.96 -8.77 -38.72
CA ASN A 190 -4.29 -9.67 -39.66
C ASN A 190 -2.82 -9.28 -39.67
N VAL A 191 -1.94 -10.19 -39.22
CA VAL A 191 -0.50 -9.93 -39.12
C VAL A 191 0.24 -11.06 -39.83
N ILE A 192 1.26 -10.70 -40.59
CA ILE A 192 2.15 -11.63 -41.27
C ILE A 192 3.48 -11.67 -40.51
N CYS A 193 4.02 -12.87 -40.31
CA CYS A 193 5.37 -13.05 -39.79
C CYS A 193 6.38 -12.62 -40.84
N GLY A 194 7.17 -11.59 -40.56
CA GLY A 194 8.21 -11.11 -41.48
C GLY A 194 9.31 -12.15 -41.76
N ASP A 195 9.55 -13.07 -40.82
CA ASP A 195 10.57 -14.11 -40.96
C ASP A 195 10.06 -15.33 -41.76
N CYS A 196 8.78 -15.69 -41.59
CA CYS A 196 8.19 -16.90 -42.19
C CYS A 196 7.30 -16.63 -43.40
N GLY A 197 6.86 -15.37 -43.61
CA GLY A 197 5.89 -15.01 -44.64
C GLY A 197 4.45 -15.46 -44.37
N GLU A 198 4.21 -16.23 -43.30
CA GLU A 198 2.90 -16.79 -42.96
C GLU A 198 2.06 -15.87 -42.05
N ALA A 199 0.74 -15.98 -42.20
CA ALA A 199 -0.20 -15.28 -41.33
C ALA A 199 -0.18 -15.86 -39.91
N PHE A 200 -0.24 -15.00 -38.91
CA PHE A 200 -0.42 -15.42 -37.53
C PHE A 200 -1.84 -15.96 -37.30
N GLU A 201 -1.94 -17.05 -36.54
CA GLU A 201 -3.21 -17.69 -36.18
C GLU A 201 -3.61 -17.36 -34.74
N ARG A 202 -4.92 -17.29 -34.47
CA ARG A 202 -5.45 -16.98 -33.15
C ARG A 202 -5.49 -18.25 -32.28
N GLU A 203 -5.14 -18.08 -31.00
CA GLU A 203 -5.34 -19.08 -29.94
C GLU A 203 -6.49 -18.68 -29.00
#